data_AF-A0AAW6E0U4-F1
#
_entry.id   AF-A0AAW6E0U4-F1
#
_cell.length_a   1.000
_cell.length_b   1.000
_cell.length_c   1.000
_cell.angle_alpha   90.00
_cell.angle_beta   90.00
_cell.angle_gamma   90.00
#
_symmetry.space_group_name_H-M   'P 1'
#
loop_
_entity.id
_entity.type
_entity.pdbx_description
1 polymer ?
#
loop_
_entity_poly.entity_id
_entity_poly.type
_entity_poly.pdbx_seq_one_letter_code
_entity_poly.pdbx_strand_id
1 'polypeptide(L)'
;MSSLGGYYIVRSEDFVYNPRISTSAPVGPINRNKLGRIGVMSPLYTVFRPHDIDTTYLEYFFKSKYWHSFMNFNGDSGARSDRFSIKDSVFFEMPIPIPHIDEQKKIGAFLDKLDSLITLHQRM
;
A
#
# COMPACT_ATOMS: atom_id res chain seq x y z
N MET A 1 -12.38 6.61 13.52
CA MET A 1 -11.00 6.19 13.82
C MET A 1 -10.62 6.71 15.21
N SER A 2 -9.99 5.89 16.05
CA SER A 2 -9.49 6.29 17.37
C SER A 2 -8.09 6.90 17.21
N SER A 3 -7.93 8.19 17.51
CA SER A 3 -6.64 8.88 17.50
C SER A 3 -6.11 9.02 18.94
N LEU A 4 -4.80 8.91 19.11
CA LEU A 4 -4.13 9.25 20.37
C LEU A 4 -3.31 10.52 20.10
N GLY A 5 -3.77 11.68 20.59
CA GLY A 5 -3.03 12.94 20.45
C GLY A 5 -2.74 13.38 19.00
N GLY A 6 -3.64 13.07 18.05
CA GLY A 6 -3.48 13.44 16.64
C GLY A 6 -2.74 12.42 15.77
N TYR A 7 -2.24 11.33 16.35
CA TYR A 7 -1.66 10.21 15.60
C TYR A 7 -2.71 9.15 15.27
N TYR A 8 -2.49 8.44 14.17
CA TYR A 8 -3.32 7.31 13.75
C TYR A 8 -2.87 6.02 14.43
N ILE A 9 -3.84 5.25 14.95
CA ILE A 9 -3.63 3.89 15.44
C ILE A 9 -3.70 2.94 14.24
N VAL A 10 -2.61 2.22 13.98
CA VAL A 10 -2.49 1.22 12.90
C VAL A 10 -2.61 -0.16 13.52
N ARG A 11 -3.69 -0.89 13.24
CA ARG A 11 -3.86 -2.27 13.71
C ARG A 11 -3.25 -3.24 12.70
N SER A 12 -3.24 -4.53 13.03
CA SER A 12 -2.89 -5.57 12.05
C SER A 12 -3.77 -5.41 10.80
N GLU A 13 -3.19 -5.67 9.63
CA GLU A 13 -3.88 -5.60 8.33
C GLU A 13 -4.21 -4.20 7.80
N ASP A 14 -3.98 -3.15 8.59
CA ASP A 14 -4.10 -1.78 8.11
C ASP A 14 -2.95 -1.45 7.14
N PHE A 15 -3.26 -0.63 6.13
CA PHE A 15 -2.31 -0.12 5.15
C PHE A 15 -1.89 1.30 5.50
N VAL A 16 -0.63 1.60 5.22
CA VAL A 16 -0.02 2.91 5.47
C VAL A 16 0.67 3.36 4.19
N TYR A 17 0.18 4.47 3.62
CA TYR A 17 0.83 5.17 2.52
C TYR A 17 1.67 6.33 3.06
N ASN A 18 2.95 6.35 2.67
CA ASN A 18 3.87 7.44 2.97
C ASN A 18 4.14 8.21 1.68
N PRO A 19 3.83 9.51 1.60
CA PRO A 19 4.03 10.29 0.39
C PRO A 19 5.51 10.61 0.11
N ARG A 20 6.46 10.26 0.99
CA ARG A 20 7.89 10.46 0.72
C ARG A 20 8.35 9.56 -0.42
N ILE A 21 9.00 10.15 -1.42
CA ILE A 21 9.52 9.43 -2.57
C ILE A 21 10.98 9.05 -2.39
N SER A 22 11.40 8.00 -3.10
CA SER A 22 12.79 7.58 -3.21
C SER A 22 13.02 6.95 -4.58
N THR A 23 14.28 6.64 -4.91
CA THR A 23 14.62 5.91 -6.15
C THR A 23 13.88 4.57 -6.25
N SER A 24 13.60 3.91 -5.12
CA SER A 24 12.88 2.63 -5.07
C SER A 24 11.36 2.77 -4.90
N ALA A 25 10.86 3.95 -4.58
CA ALA A 25 9.44 4.23 -4.36
C ALA A 25 9.07 5.62 -4.94
N PRO A 26 9.02 5.77 -6.28
CA PRO A 26 8.87 7.07 -6.93
C PRO A 26 7.52 7.75 -6.70
N VAL A 27 6.49 6.98 -6.32
CA VAL A 27 5.15 7.50 -5.98
C VAL A 27 4.85 7.39 -4.47
N GLY A 28 5.88 7.14 -3.67
CA GLY A 28 5.78 6.87 -2.24
C GLY A 28 5.44 5.40 -1.93
N PRO A 29 5.99 4.82 -0.85
CA PRO A 29 5.71 3.43 -0.51
C PRO A 29 4.36 3.30 0.20
N ILE A 30 3.75 2.14 0.02
CA ILE A 30 2.54 1.73 0.73
C ILE A 30 2.73 0.32 1.26
N ASN A 31 2.49 0.13 2.55
CA ASN A 31 2.78 -1.13 3.23
C ASN A 31 1.65 -1.54 4.15
N ARG A 32 1.41 -2.86 4.21
CA ARG A 32 0.48 -3.49 5.16
C ARG A 32 1.18 -3.75 6.48
N ASN A 33 0.50 -3.51 7.59
CA ASN A 33 0.98 -3.90 8.91
C ASN A 33 0.82 -5.41 9.13
N LYS A 34 1.90 -6.16 8.90
CA LYS A 34 1.98 -7.62 9.12
C LYS A 34 2.65 -7.99 10.45
N LEU A 35 2.89 -7.02 11.34
CA LEU A 35 3.64 -7.24 12.60
C LEU A 35 2.81 -7.91 13.71
N GLY A 36 1.50 -8.11 13.51
CA GLY A 36 0.61 -8.69 14.52
C GLY A 36 0.42 -7.82 15.78
N ARG A 37 0.82 -6.55 15.73
CA ARG A 37 0.72 -5.59 16.84
C ARG A 37 0.22 -4.23 16.38
N ILE A 38 -0.31 -3.46 17.33
CA ILE A 38 -0.73 -2.08 17.10
C ILE A 38 0.51 -1.19 16.94
N GLY A 39 0.49 -0.34 15.91
CA GLY A 39 1.44 0.74 15.67
C GLY A 39 0.78 2.11 15.78
N VAL A 40 1.61 3.15 15.78
CA VAL A 40 1.19 4.55 15.79
C VAL A 40 1.85 5.24 14.61
N MET A 41 1.08 5.96 13.80
CA MET A 41 1.56 6.67 12.61
C MET A 41 1.26 8.17 12.67
N SER A 42 2.18 8.97 12.16
CA SER A 42 2.02 10.41 12.02
C SER A 42 0.81 10.74 11.14
N PRO A 43 0.05 11.83 11.44
CA PRO A 43 -1.01 12.30 10.57
C PRO A 43 -0.55 12.76 9.18
N LEU A 44 0.77 12.82 8.94
CA LEU A 44 1.35 13.06 7.63
C LEU A 44 1.23 11.87 6.66
N TYR A 45 0.84 10.69 7.16
CA TYR A 45 0.66 9.47 6.37
C TYR A 45 -0.83 9.16 6.22
N THR A 46 -1.20 8.55 5.11
CA THR A 46 -2.56 8.05 4.90
C THR A 46 -2.64 6.64 5.46
N VAL A 47 -3.49 6.45 6.47
CA VAL A 47 -3.77 5.14 7.07
C VAL A 47 -5.17 4.73 6.68
N PHE A 48 -5.34 3.53 6.14
CA PHE A 48 -6.65 3.00 5.79
C PHE A 48 -6.76 1.51 6.04
N ARG A 49 -8.00 1.07 6.20
CA ARG A 49 -8.36 -0.34 6.37
C ARG A 49 -9.17 -0.79 5.18
N PRO A 50 -8.71 -1.81 4.42
CA PRO A 50 -9.52 -2.40 3.39
C PRO A 50 -10.69 -3.20 3.99
N HIS A 51 -11.79 -3.26 3.24
CA HIS A 51 -12.92 -4.16 3.49
C HIS A 51 -13.25 -4.90 2.18
N ASP A 52 -13.81 -6.10 2.29
CA ASP A 52 -14.30 -6.90 1.16
C ASP A 52 -13.24 -7.23 0.07
N ILE A 53 -11.97 -7.26 0.46
CA ILE A 53 -10.83 -7.59 -0.42
C ILE A 53 -9.77 -8.36 0.37
N ASP A 54 -9.13 -9.33 -0.28
CA ASP A 54 -8.01 -10.06 0.29
C ASP A 54 -6.80 -9.13 0.44
N THR A 55 -6.25 -9.03 1.64
CA THR A 55 -5.18 -8.07 1.96
C THR A 55 -3.84 -8.46 1.36
N THR A 56 -3.61 -9.73 1.02
CA THR A 56 -2.40 -10.14 0.30
C THR A 56 -2.50 -9.79 -1.17
N TYR A 57 -3.67 -10.03 -1.80
CA TYR A 57 -3.96 -9.54 -3.14
C TYR A 57 -3.74 -8.02 -3.26
N LEU A 58 -4.33 -7.25 -2.34
CA LEU A 58 -4.20 -5.80 -2.33
C LEU A 58 -2.75 -5.34 -2.12
N GLU A 59 -1.99 -6.02 -1.26
CA GLU A 59 -0.55 -5.76 -1.08
C GLU A 59 0.23 -5.93 -2.39
N TYR A 60 -0.07 -6.96 -3.20
CA TYR A 60 0.54 -7.12 -4.52
C TYR A 60 0.02 -6.15 -5.56
N PHE A 61 -1.26 -5.74 -5.50
CA PHE A 61 -1.78 -4.69 -6.38
C PHE A 61 -0.95 -3.41 -6.24
N PHE A 62 -0.59 -3.03 -5.02
CA PHE A 62 0.25 -1.86 -4.78
C PHE A 62 1.72 -2.00 -5.22
N LYS A 63 2.19 -3.22 -5.54
CA LYS A 63 3.48 -3.45 -6.22
C LYS A 63 3.36 -3.35 -7.75
N SER A 64 2.14 -3.32 -8.29
CA SER A 64 1.90 -3.43 -9.73
C SER A 64 2.11 -2.10 -10.48
N LYS A 65 2.20 -2.18 -11.81
CA LYS A 65 2.22 -0.98 -12.67
C LYS A 65 0.94 -0.16 -12.61
N TYR A 66 -0.21 -0.78 -12.29
CA TYR A 66 -1.50 -0.06 -12.21
C TYR A 66 -1.47 1.00 -11.12
N TRP A 67 -0.98 0.66 -9.93
CA TRP A 67 -0.73 1.60 -8.85
C TRP A 67 0.16 2.77 -9.30
N HIS A 68 1.31 2.46 -9.89
CA HIS A 68 2.26 3.49 -10.34
C HIS A 68 1.68 4.38 -11.44
N SER A 69 1.01 3.81 -12.43
CA SER A 69 0.36 4.56 -13.52
C SER A 69 -0.76 5.45 -13.00
N PHE A 70 -1.60 4.95 -12.09
CA PHE A 70 -2.67 5.75 -11.50
C PHE A 70 -2.11 6.94 -10.74
N MET A 71 -1.10 6.71 -9.89
CA MET A 71 -0.48 7.77 -9.10
C MET A 71 0.17 8.83 -10.00
N ASN A 72 0.95 8.43 -11.01
CA ASN A 72 1.58 9.35 -11.94
C ASN A 72 0.58 10.14 -12.80
N PHE A 73 -0.58 9.57 -13.11
CA PHE A 73 -1.59 10.25 -13.91
C PHE A 73 -2.42 11.26 -13.08
N ASN A 74 -2.68 10.94 -11.81
CA ASN A 74 -3.61 11.69 -10.98
C ASN A 74 -2.94 12.56 -9.90
N GLY A 75 -1.67 12.33 -9.64
CA GLY A 75 -0.88 13.09 -8.70
C GLY A 75 0.21 13.90 -9.37
N ASP A 76 1.02 14.54 -8.54
CA ASP A 76 2.12 15.39 -8.95
C ASP A 76 3.31 15.14 -8.01
N SER A 77 4.54 15.30 -8.50
CA SER A 77 5.73 15.36 -7.63
C SER A 77 5.76 16.64 -6.78
N GLY A 78 4.81 17.55 -7.00
CA GLY A 78 4.56 18.74 -6.17
C GLY A 78 5.72 19.74 -6.16
N ALA A 79 5.57 20.80 -5.36
CA ALA A 79 6.61 21.83 -5.21
C ALA A 79 7.81 21.36 -4.35
N ARG A 80 7.67 20.25 -3.61
CA ARG A 80 8.74 19.65 -2.81
C ARG A 80 9.18 18.35 -3.46
N SER A 81 10.41 18.35 -3.96
CA SER A 81 11.00 17.22 -4.70
C SER A 81 11.13 15.92 -3.90
N ASP A 82 10.86 15.90 -2.60
CA ASP A 82 10.94 14.70 -1.75
C ASP A 82 9.56 14.05 -1.47
N ARG A 83 8.47 14.56 -2.06
CA ARG A 83 7.11 14.06 -1.78
C ARG A 83 6.22 13.98 -3.03
N PHE A 84 5.44 12.91 -3.11
CA PHE A 84 4.35 12.77 -4.05
C PHE A 84 3.08 13.40 -3.46
N SER A 85 2.32 14.12 -4.29
CA SER A 85 1.11 14.82 -3.91
C SER A 85 -0.07 14.25 -4.68
N ILE A 86 -1.07 13.75 -3.95
CA ILE A 86 -2.37 13.32 -4.49
C ILE A 86 -3.45 13.72 -3.48
N LYS A 87 -4.64 14.10 -3.97
CA LYS A 87 -5.78 14.36 -3.09
C LYS A 87 -6.31 13.04 -2.55
N ASP A 88 -6.65 12.99 -1.26
CA ASP A 88 -7.25 11.81 -0.63
C ASP A 88 -8.49 11.31 -1.39
N SER A 89 -9.37 12.21 -1.84
CA SER A 89 -10.56 11.83 -2.62
C SER A 89 -10.21 11.07 -3.90
N VAL A 90 -9.14 11.46 -4.59
CA VAL A 90 -8.68 10.81 -5.82
C VAL A 90 -7.97 9.49 -5.50
N PHE A 91 -7.16 9.47 -4.43
CA PHE A 91 -6.50 8.24 -3.96
C PHE A 91 -7.50 7.13 -3.67
N PHE A 92 -8.60 7.46 -2.97
CA PHE A 92 -9.64 6.48 -2.59
C PHE A 92 -10.61 6.13 -3.73
N GLU A 93 -10.63 6.89 -4.82
CA GLU A 93 -11.39 6.59 -6.05
C GLU A 93 -10.61 5.71 -7.05
N MET A 94 -9.36 5.33 -6.71
CA MET A 94 -8.54 4.53 -7.59
C MET A 94 -9.24 3.23 -7.99
N PRO A 95 -9.37 2.93 -9.30
CA PRO A 95 -9.97 1.70 -9.75
C PRO A 95 -9.03 0.53 -9.46
N ILE A 96 -9.46 -0.35 -8.56
CA ILE A 96 -8.79 -1.61 -8.26
C ILE A 96 -9.59 -2.71 -8.96
N PRO A 97 -8.96 -3.62 -9.72
CA PRO A 97 -9.64 -4.83 -10.19
C PRO A 97 -10.02 -5.69 -8.98
N ILE A 98 -11.30 -6.02 -8.82
CA ILE A 98 -11.80 -6.81 -7.68
C ILE A 98 -12.42 -8.10 -8.25
N PRO A 99 -11.62 -9.13 -8.57
CA PRO A 99 -12.17 -10.44 -8.93
C PRO A 99 -12.82 -11.11 -7.71
N HIS A 100 -13.43 -12.28 -7.87
CA HIS A 100 -14.03 -13.00 -6.74
C HIS A 100 -12.99 -13.28 -5.64
N ILE A 101 -13.41 -13.26 -4.37
CA ILE A 101 -12.48 -13.38 -3.22
C ILE A 101 -11.60 -14.63 -3.26
N ASP A 102 -12.11 -15.74 -3.80
CA ASP A 102 -11.33 -16.98 -3.95
C ASP A 102 -10.23 -16.87 -5.00
N GLU A 103 -10.45 -16.08 -6.05
CA GLU A 103 -9.44 -15.79 -7.06
C GLU A 103 -8.37 -14.86 -6.49
N GLN A 104 -8.78 -13.83 -5.74
CA GLN A 104 -7.85 -12.93 -5.04
C GLN A 104 -6.89 -13.72 -4.13
N LYS A 105 -7.42 -14.64 -3.32
CA LYS A 105 -6.63 -15.54 -2.45
C LYS A 105 -5.64 -16.38 -3.24
N LYS A 106 -6.07 -16.97 -4.37
CA LYS A 106 -5.19 -17.77 -5.24
C LYS A 106 -4.06 -16.93 -5.83
N ILE A 107 -4.37 -15.72 -6.30
CA ILE A 107 -3.37 -14.78 -6.83
C ILE A 107 -2.37 -14.39 -5.74
N GLY A 108 -2.86 -13.98 -4.56
CA GLY A 108 -2.03 -13.59 -3.43
C GLY A 108 -1.08 -14.71 -2.99
N ALA A 109 -1.61 -15.93 -2.82
CA ALA A 109 -0.80 -17.09 -2.45
C ALA A 109 0.25 -17.47 -3.51
N PHE A 110 -0.10 -17.36 -4.80
CA PHE A 110 0.83 -17.62 -5.89
C PHE A 110 2.01 -16.63 -5.89
N LEU A 111 1.72 -15.33 -5.73
CA LEU A 111 2.74 -14.29 -5.71
C LEU A 111 3.63 -14.37 -4.46
N ASP A 112 3.06 -14.68 -3.29
CA ASP A 112 3.84 -14.93 -2.06
C ASP A 112 4.82 -16.09 -2.22
N LYS A 113 4.37 -17.17 -2.87
CA LYS A 113 5.24 -18.31 -3.16
C LYS A 113 6.39 -17.90 -4.10
N LEU A 114 6.09 -17.08 -5.10
CA LEU A 114 7.10 -16.60 -6.06
C LEU A 114 8.13 -15.70 -5.39
N ASP A 115 7.69 -14.70 -4.60
CA ASP A 115 8.59 -13.80 -3.84
C ASP A 115 9.48 -14.61 -2.87
N SER A 116 8.93 -15.65 -2.25
CA SER A 116 9.68 -16.56 -1.36
C SER A 116 10.77 -17.33 -2.11
N LEU A 117 10.47 -17.85 -3.31
CA LEU A 117 11.44 -18.57 -4.15
C LEU A 117 12.55 -17.63 -4.65
N ILE A 118 12.21 -16.41 -5.09
CA ILE A 118 13.18 -15.41 -5.51
C ILE A 118 14.11 -15.04 -4.34
N THR A 119 13.52 -14.76 -3.17
CA THR A 119 14.29 -14.43 -1.96
C THR A 119 15.22 -15.56 -1.56
N LEU A 120 14.78 -16.82 -1.65
CA LEU A 120 15.62 -17.98 -1.36
C LEU A 120 16.78 -18.10 -2.36
N HIS A 121 16.52 -17.91 -3.65
CA HIS A 121 17.55 -17.96 -4.68
C HIS A 121 18.61 -16.87 -4.53
N GLN A 122 18.22 -15.64 -4.16
CA GLN A 122 19.15 -14.51 -3.98
C GLN A 122 20.03 -14.60 -2.72
N ARG A 123 19.72 -15.53 -1.80
CA ARG A 123 20.51 -15.78 -0.58
C ARG A 123 21.52 -16.92 -0.74
N MET A 124 21.42 -17.69 -1.83
CA MET A 124 22.40 -18.69 -2.22
C MET A 124 23.50 -18.02 -3.04
#